data_AF-A0A7W1L238-F1
#
_entry.id   AF-A0A7W1L238-F1
#
_cell.length_a   1.000
_cell.length_b   1.000
_cell.length_c   1.000
_cell.angle_alpha   90.00
_cell.angle_beta   90.00
_cell.angle_gamma   90.00
#
_symmetry.space_group_name_H-M   'P 1'
#
loop_
_entity.id
_entity.type
_entity.pdbx_description
1 polymer ?
#
loop_
_entity_poly.entity_id
_entity_poly.type
_entity_poly.pdbx_seq_one_letter_code
_entity_poly.pdbx_strand_id
1 'polypeptide(L)'
;MVWERTPEVLQGVIDRAPHAPCYFSDAALVYRELSYWGEHTAMYNKSETYSVEGMNAELRHYLARLARRTRCFSRCLRALRRAVDLFVHFHNARQLRKRKHPRYPAPLATMI
;
A
#
# COMPACT_ATOMS: atom_id res chain seq x y z
N MET A 1 -4.83 -10.67 -6.27
CA MET A 1 -5.07 -9.96 -7.53
C MET A 1 -6.56 -10.02 -7.75
N VAL A 2 -7.26 -8.90 -7.63
CA VAL A 2 -8.67 -8.81 -7.98
C VAL A 2 -8.70 -8.80 -9.51
N TRP A 3 -8.96 -9.95 -10.11
CA TRP A 3 -8.94 -10.11 -11.58
C TRP A 3 -10.14 -9.44 -12.23
N GLU A 4 -11.22 -9.27 -11.48
CA GLU A 4 -12.44 -8.60 -11.89
C GLU A 4 -12.65 -7.34 -11.06
N ARG A 5 -12.52 -6.17 -11.69
CA ARG A 5 -12.79 -4.87 -11.06
C ARG A 5 -14.29 -4.58 -11.10
N THR A 6 -15.09 -5.40 -10.44
CA THR A 6 -16.52 -5.11 -10.28
C THR A 6 -16.76 -4.17 -9.09
N PRO A 7 -17.82 -3.35 -9.13
CA PRO A 7 -18.18 -2.47 -8.02
C PRO A 7 -18.31 -3.23 -6.70
N GLU A 8 -18.91 -4.42 -6.71
CA GLU A 8 -19.17 -5.20 -5.49
C GLU A 8 -17.87 -5.66 -4.81
N VAL A 9 -16.90 -6.13 -5.61
CA VAL A 9 -15.62 -6.60 -5.08
C VAL A 9 -14.81 -5.43 -4.52
N LEU A 10 -14.79 -4.30 -5.23
CA LEU A 10 -14.04 -3.13 -4.79
C LEU A 10 -14.72 -2.43 -3.61
N GLN A 11 -16.04 -2.36 -3.57
CA GLN A 11 -16.79 -1.85 -2.42
C GLN A 11 -16.48 -2.69 -1.18
N GLY A 12 -16.50 -4.02 -1.30
CA GLY A 12 -16.12 -4.90 -0.20
C GLY A 12 -14.66 -4.72 0.25
N VAL A 13 -13.75 -4.23 -0.62
CA VAL A 13 -12.39 -3.85 -0.20
C VAL A 13 -12.42 -2.56 0.62
N ILE A 14 -13.16 -1.54 0.19
CA ILE A 14 -13.30 -0.27 0.90
C ILE A 14 -13.93 -0.49 2.29
N ASP A 15 -15.00 -1.29 2.36
CA ASP A 15 -15.73 -1.53 3.60
C ASP A 15 -14.89 -2.24 4.67
N ARG A 16 -13.91 -3.05 4.25
CA ARG A 16 -12.99 -3.76 5.16
C ARG A 16 -11.72 -2.96 5.47
N ALA A 17 -11.43 -1.92 4.71
CA ALA A 17 -10.25 -1.10 4.91
C ALA A 17 -10.45 -0.17 6.11
N PRO A 18 -9.38 0.20 6.83
CA PRO A 18 -9.45 1.27 7.81
C PRO A 18 -10.01 2.53 7.16
N HIS A 19 -10.97 3.19 7.83
CA HIS A 19 -11.57 4.40 7.31
C HIS A 19 -10.50 5.49 7.17
N ALA A 20 -10.51 6.17 6.03
CA ALA A 20 -9.58 7.25 5.74
C ALA A 20 -10.36 8.53 5.45
N PRO A 21 -9.81 9.71 5.81
CA PRO A 21 -10.43 10.97 5.43
C PRO A 21 -10.33 11.24 3.92
N CYS A 22 -9.33 10.65 3.25
CA CYS A 22 -9.08 10.85 1.82
C CYS A 22 -8.80 9.50 1.12
N TYR A 23 -9.38 9.32 -0.05
CA TYR A 23 -9.23 8.16 -0.92
C TYR A 23 -8.74 8.61 -2.30
N PHE A 24 -7.83 7.83 -2.91
CA PHE A 24 -7.25 8.14 -4.22
C PHE A 24 -7.40 6.94 -5.15
N SER A 25 -7.70 7.18 -6.43
CA SER A 25 -7.76 6.12 -7.45
C SER A 25 -7.14 6.55 -8.78
N ASP A 26 -6.87 5.58 -9.66
CA ASP A 26 -6.33 5.78 -11.02
C ASP A 26 -7.39 6.19 -12.05
N ALA A 27 -8.52 6.75 -11.58
CA ALA A 27 -9.64 7.20 -12.38
C ALA A 27 -10.35 6.14 -13.24
N ALA A 28 -10.13 4.84 -12.99
CA ALA A 28 -10.95 3.80 -13.61
C ALA A 28 -12.44 4.00 -13.28
N LEU A 29 -13.32 3.78 -14.27
CA LEU A 29 -14.76 4.11 -14.17
C LEU A 29 -15.43 3.50 -12.94
N VAL A 30 -15.08 2.26 -12.59
CA VAL A 30 -15.63 1.55 -11.42
C VAL A 30 -15.51 2.34 -10.12
N TYR A 31 -14.44 3.12 -9.94
CA TYR A 31 -14.24 3.88 -8.70
C TYR A 31 -15.24 5.04 -8.52
N ARG A 32 -15.92 5.46 -9.59
CA ARG A 32 -16.96 6.49 -9.54
C ARG A 32 -18.27 5.96 -8.95
N GLU A 33 -18.46 4.65 -8.97
CA GLU A 33 -19.67 3.98 -8.50
C GLU A 33 -19.56 3.54 -7.03
N LEU A 34 -18.39 3.70 -6.41
CA LEU A 34 -18.13 3.26 -5.05
C LEU A 34 -18.51 4.33 -4.02
N SER A 35 -18.92 3.85 -2.85
CA SER A 35 -19.14 4.67 -1.66
C SER A 35 -17.90 4.69 -0.79
N TYR A 36 -17.47 5.89 -0.39
CA TYR A 36 -16.30 6.11 0.45
C TYR A 36 -16.71 6.77 1.76
N TRP A 37 -15.98 6.46 2.83
CA TRP A 37 -16.16 7.10 4.14
C TRP A 37 -15.61 8.53 4.22
N GLY A 38 -14.89 8.97 3.19
CA GLY A 38 -14.21 10.26 3.13
C GLY A 38 -14.15 10.78 1.69
N GLU A 39 -13.36 11.82 1.47
CA GLU A 39 -13.27 12.47 0.17
C GLU A 39 -12.51 11.60 -0.83
N HIS A 40 -13.14 11.28 -1.96
CA HIS A 40 -12.50 10.54 -3.04
C HIS A 40 -12.02 11.49 -4.14
N THR A 41 -10.75 11.36 -4.51
CA THR A 41 -10.15 12.10 -5.63
C THR A 41 -9.60 11.11 -6.68
N ALA A 42 -10.07 11.27 -7.92
CA ALA A 42 -9.58 10.50 -9.06
C ALA A 42 -8.35 11.19 -9.69
N MET A 43 -7.24 10.46 -9.78
CA MET A 43 -6.00 10.93 -10.40
C MET A 43 -5.89 10.39 -11.82
N TYR A 44 -6.04 11.28 -12.80
CA TYR A 44 -6.00 10.95 -14.23
C TYR A 44 -4.57 10.84 -14.78
N ASN A 45 -3.60 11.44 -14.10
CA ASN A 45 -2.19 11.39 -14.45
C ASN A 45 -1.43 10.54 -13.43
N LYS A 46 -0.36 9.88 -13.88
CA LYS A 46 0.52 9.07 -13.02
C LYS A 46 1.53 9.93 -12.25
N SER A 47 1.37 11.24 -12.21
CA SER A 47 2.34 12.15 -11.57
C SER A 47 2.44 11.96 -10.07
N GLU A 48 1.40 11.41 -9.43
CA GLU A 48 1.37 11.20 -7.98
C GLU A 48 1.74 9.75 -7.56
N THR A 49 2.23 8.92 -8.49
CA THR A 49 2.62 7.53 -8.16
C THR A 49 3.93 7.44 -7.39
N TYR A 50 4.69 8.54 -7.24
CA TYR A 50 5.98 8.55 -6.54
C TYR A 50 5.91 7.92 -5.15
N SER A 51 4.87 8.21 -4.38
CA SER A 51 4.68 7.62 -3.03
C SER A 51 4.47 6.11 -3.07
N VAL A 52 3.68 5.63 -4.03
CA VAL A 52 3.38 4.20 -4.22
C VAL A 52 4.61 3.47 -4.76
N GLU A 53 5.33 4.08 -5.70
CA GLU A 53 6.57 3.55 -6.27
C GLU A 53 7.68 3.48 -5.23
N GLY A 54 7.84 4.52 -4.40
CA GLY A 54 8.78 4.53 -3.28
C GLY A 54 8.48 3.42 -2.26
N MET A 55 7.21 3.26 -1.86
CA MET A 55 6.81 2.15 -0.99
C MET A 55 7.10 0.79 -1.63
N ASN A 56 6.79 0.62 -2.92
CA ASN A 56 7.06 -0.62 -3.65
C ASN A 56 8.57 -0.91 -3.75
N ALA A 57 9.40 0.12 -3.94
CA ALA A 57 10.85 -0.01 -3.95
C ALA A 57 11.36 -0.47 -2.59
N GLU A 58 10.90 0.13 -1.49
CA GLU A 58 11.25 -0.29 -0.13
C GLU A 58 10.78 -1.70 0.21
N LEU A 59 9.55 -2.05 -0.18
CA LEU A 59 9.02 -3.39 0.02
C LEU A 59 9.92 -4.44 -0.64
N ARG A 60 10.36 -4.19 -1.88
CA ARG A 60 11.30 -5.09 -2.59
C ARG A 60 12.70 -5.05 -1.99
N HIS A 61 13.14 -3.90 -1.47
CA HIS A 61 14.43 -3.76 -0.81
C HIS A 61 14.51 -4.61 0.47
N TYR A 62 13.49 -4.51 1.34
CA TYR A 62 13.49 -5.22 2.62
C TYR A 62 13.03 -6.68 2.51
N LEU A 63 12.09 -6.98 1.60
CA LEU A 63 11.63 -8.34 1.35
C LEU A 63 12.29 -8.88 0.08
N ALA A 64 13.52 -9.40 0.20
CA ALA A 64 14.29 -9.96 -0.93
C ALA A 64 13.50 -10.98 -1.78
N ARG A 65 12.53 -11.68 -1.19
CA ARG A 65 11.62 -12.60 -1.90
C ARG A 65 10.72 -11.90 -2.94
N LEU A 66 10.42 -10.62 -2.74
CA LEU A 66 9.61 -9.79 -3.64
C LEU A 66 10.47 -9.01 -4.65
N ALA A 67 11.80 -9.02 -4.50
CA ALA A 67 12.72 -8.32 -5.39
C ALA A 67 12.90 -9.01 -6.74
N ARG A 68 12.85 -10.36 -6.78
CA ARG A 68 13.03 -11.11 -8.03
C ARG A 68 11.76 -11.03 -8.87
N ARG A 69 11.85 -11.17 -10.20
CA ARG A 69 10.67 -11.21 -11.09
C ARG A 69 10.24 -12.64 -11.43
N THR A 70 11.21 -13.54 -11.59
CA THR A 70 11.00 -14.88 -12.19
C THR A 70 11.15 -16.04 -11.20
N ARG A 71 11.32 -15.80 -9.89
CA ARG A 71 11.47 -16.84 -8.86
C ARG A 71 10.82 -16.45 -7.52
N CYS A 72 9.58 -15.98 -7.58
CA CYS A 72 8.85 -15.43 -6.43
C CYS A 72 7.83 -16.39 -5.85
N PHE A 73 8.20 -17.66 -5.76
CA PHE A 73 7.34 -18.63 -5.13
C PHE A 73 7.47 -18.55 -3.61
N SER A 74 6.36 -18.30 -2.92
CA SER A 74 6.29 -18.42 -1.47
C SER A 74 5.82 -19.83 -1.11
N ARG A 75 6.70 -20.62 -0.48
CA ARG A 75 6.37 -21.97 0.00
C ARG A 75 5.25 -21.99 1.05
N CYS A 76 5.02 -20.87 1.74
CA CYS A 76 3.99 -20.72 2.76
C CYS A 76 3.34 -19.34 2.66
N LEU A 77 2.05 -19.32 2.32
CA LEU A 77 1.27 -18.08 2.26
C LEU A 77 1.22 -17.35 3.61
N ARG A 78 1.12 -18.09 4.73
CA ARG A 78 1.11 -17.53 6.08
C ARG A 78 2.41 -16.78 6.40
N ALA A 79 3.56 -17.34 6.01
CA ALA A 79 4.86 -16.70 6.22
C ALA A 79 5.07 -15.49 5.30
N LEU A 80 4.46 -15.47 4.12
CA LEU A 80 4.42 -14.29 3.26
C LEU A 80 3.59 -13.17 3.90
N ARG A 81 2.37 -13.48 4.33
CA ARG A 81 1.48 -12.52 5.00
C ARG A 81 2.17 -11.87 6.21
N ARG A 82 2.69 -12.68 7.14
CA ARG A 82 3.42 -12.17 8.32
C ARG A 82 4.60 -11.25 7.97
N ALA A 83 5.35 -11.57 6.92
CA ALA A 83 6.48 -10.73 6.49
C ALA A 83 5.99 -9.38 5.93
N VAL A 84 4.89 -9.37 5.19
CA VAL A 84 4.25 -8.14 4.70
C VAL A 84 3.67 -7.34 5.86
N ASP A 85 2.97 -7.99 6.80
CA ASP A 85 2.38 -7.34 7.98
C ASP A 85 3.47 -6.64 8.82
N LEU A 86 4.59 -7.34 9.05
CA LEU A 86 5.74 -6.78 9.77
C LEU A 86 6.35 -5.58 9.04
N PHE A 87 6.51 -5.67 7.72
CA PHE A 87 6.96 -4.56 6.91
C PHE A 87 6.01 -3.36 7.03
N VAL A 88 4.71 -3.57 6.88
CA VAL A 88 3.70 -2.49 6.95
C VAL A 88 3.72 -1.83 8.33
N HIS A 89 3.82 -2.61 9.40
CA HIS A 89 3.92 -2.09 10.76
C HIS A 89 5.10 -1.13 10.93
N PHE A 90 6.32 -1.57 10.59
CA PHE A 90 7.51 -0.73 10.72
C PHE A 90 7.55 0.43 9.72
N HIS A 91 7.06 0.21 8.49
CA HIS A 91 6.92 1.28 7.51
C HIS A 91 6.03 2.40 8.05
N ASN A 92 4.85 2.08 8.57
CA ASN A 92 3.92 3.05 9.12
C ASN A 92 4.49 3.77 10.35
N ALA A 93 5.10 3.03 11.29
CA ALA A 93 5.75 3.61 12.46
C ALA A 93 6.84 4.62 12.05
N ARG A 94 7.62 4.30 11.02
CA ARG A 94 8.62 5.21 10.46
C ARG A 94 8.00 6.44 9.82
N GLN A 95 6.92 6.30 9.03
CA GLN A 95 6.25 7.44 8.42
C GLN A 95 5.69 8.39 9.47
N LEU A 96 5.07 7.86 10.53
CA LEU A 96 4.60 8.66 11.67
C LEU A 96 5.76 9.38 12.36
N ARG A 97 6.89 8.70 12.60
CA ARG A 97 8.09 9.32 13.18
C ARG A 97 8.64 10.44 12.29
N LYS A 98 8.72 10.25 10.97
CA LYS A 98 9.16 11.28 10.01
C LYS A 98 8.22 12.49 10.02
N ARG A 99 6.91 12.27 10.09
CA ARG A 99 5.92 13.37 10.20
C ARG A 99 6.10 14.17 11.49
N LYS A 100 6.33 13.48 12.63
CA LYS A 100 6.56 14.12 13.92
C LYS A 100 7.93 14.82 14.03
N HIS A 101 8.95 14.26 13.37
CA HIS A 101 10.33 14.74 13.43
C HIS A 101 10.96 14.83 12.02
N PRO A 102 10.60 15.84 11.20
CA PRO A 102 10.98 15.91 9.78
C PRO A 102 12.48 15.98 9.53
N ARG A 103 13.24 16.53 10.49
CA ARG A 103 14.71 16.71 10.39
C ARG A 103 15.50 15.47 10.81
N TYR A 104 14.86 14.44 11.37
CA TYR A 104 15.56 13.27 11.89
C TYR A 104 15.58 12.12 10.86
N PRO A 105 16.77 11.61 10.47
CA PRO A 105 16.85 10.47 9.59
C PRO A 105 16.28 9.23 10.29
N ALA A 106 15.24 8.66 9.67
CA ALA A 106 14.51 7.54 10.22
C ALA A 106 14.55 6.36 9.25
N PRO A 107 15.66 5.58 9.17
CA PRO A 107 15.68 4.36 8.36
C PRO A 107 14.79 3.25 8.97
N LEU A 108 14.36 2.27 8.15
CA LEU A 108 13.56 1.14 8.66
C LEU A 108 14.40 0.16 9.48
N ALA A 109 15.68 0.02 9.14
CA ALA A 109 16.60 -0.89 9.82
C ALA A 109 16.84 -0.52 11.31
N THR A 110 16.63 0.73 11.71
CA THR A 110 16.75 1.16 13.11
C THR A 110 15.48 1.02 13.92
N MET A 111 14.46 0.35 13.38
CA MET A 111 13.17 0.10 14.05
C MET A 111 12.92 -1.37 14.36
N ILE A 112 13.82 -2.28 13.95
CA ILE A 112 13.80 -3.72 14.21
C ILE A 112 14.65 -4.01 15.43
#